data_AF-A0A534QIU4-F1
#
_entry.id   AF-A0A534QIU4-F1
#
_cell.length_a   1.000
_cell.length_b   1.000
_cell.length_c   1.000
_cell.angle_alpha   90.00
_cell.angle_beta   90.00
_cell.angle_gamma   90.00
#
_symmetry.space_group_name_H-M   'P 1'
#
loop_
_entity.id
_entity.type
_entity.pdbx_description
1 polymer ?
#
loop_
_entity_poly.entity_id
_entity_poly.type
_entity_poly.pdbx_seq_one_letter_code
_entity_poly.pdbx_strand_id
1 'polypeptide(L)'
;MARPRVGSGGGLAALTYVLRKGREAGGLLRLYRRLRSRNACKTCGLGMGGQLGGMRNEVGHFPEVCKKSVQAQAGDMAGAIAEDFFRTTPLARLERLGSRELERLGRLVFPVVAGPGDTHFRRVS
;
A
#
# COMPACT_ATOMS: atom_id res chain seq x y z
N MET A 1 -30.48 14.17 -1.54
CA MET A 1 -29.37 13.39 -0.92
C MET A 1 -28.57 12.73 -2.02
N ALA A 2 -27.24 12.86 -2.01
CA ALA A 2 -26.39 12.22 -3.01
C ALA A 2 -26.46 10.69 -2.86
N ARG A 3 -26.80 9.98 -3.95
CA ARG A 3 -26.84 8.52 -3.98
C ARG A 3 -25.39 8.00 -3.93
N PRO A 4 -25.00 7.15 -2.97
CA PRO A 4 -23.65 6.64 -2.90
C PRO A 4 -23.34 5.84 -4.18
N ARG A 5 -22.20 6.15 -4.83
CA ARG A 5 -21.72 5.43 -6.02
C ARG A 5 -21.28 3.99 -5.74
N VAL A 6 -21.26 3.58 -4.48
CA VAL A 6 -20.80 2.25 -4.04
C VAL A 6 -21.94 1.51 -3.35
N GLY A 7 -22.11 0.22 -3.70
CA GLY A 7 -23.17 -0.63 -3.14
C GLY A 7 -22.93 -1.08 -1.68
N SER A 8 -21.71 -0.93 -1.15
CA SER A 8 -21.43 -1.18 0.28
C SER A 8 -20.14 -0.47 0.75
N GLY A 9 -20.17 0.05 1.98
CA GLY A 9 -19.00 0.65 2.65
C GLY A 9 -18.37 -0.23 3.74
N GLY A 10 -19.07 -1.28 4.19
CA GLY A 10 -18.73 -2.10 5.35
C GLY A 10 -19.09 -3.60 5.19
N GLY A 11 -19.20 -4.32 6.30
CA GLY A 11 -19.61 -5.73 6.34
C GLY A 11 -18.68 -6.68 5.59
N LEU A 12 -19.24 -7.69 4.93
CA LEU A 12 -18.48 -8.70 4.19
C LEU A 12 -17.56 -8.10 3.12
N ALA A 13 -17.97 -7.02 2.44
CA ALA A 13 -17.13 -6.35 1.45
C ALA A 13 -15.86 -5.74 2.06
N ALA A 14 -15.91 -5.32 3.33
CA ALA A 14 -14.73 -4.87 4.06
C ALA A 14 -13.77 -6.03 4.34
N LEU A 15 -14.31 -7.17 4.78
CA LEU A 15 -13.51 -8.36 5.10
C LEU A 15 -12.84 -8.93 3.83
N THR A 16 -13.58 -9.05 2.73
CA THR A 16 -13.03 -9.53 1.45
C THR A 16 -11.94 -8.60 0.91
N TYR A 17 -12.09 -7.28 1.09
CA TYR A 17 -11.03 -6.32 0.77
C TYR A 17 -9.75 -6.58 1.56
N VAL A 18 -9.85 -6.78 2.88
CA VAL A 18 -8.69 -7.05 3.74
C VAL A 18 -8.01 -8.37 3.34
N LEU A 19 -8.80 -9.41 3.06
CA LEU A 19 -8.25 -10.69 2.58
C LEU A 19 -7.52 -10.54 1.24
N ARG A 20 -8.08 -9.78 0.29
CA ARG A 20 -7.41 -9.47 -0.98
C ARG A 20 -6.10 -8.73 -0.74
N LYS A 21 -6.09 -7.73 0.16
CA LYS A 21 -4.86 -7.00 0.52
C LYS A 21 -3.80 -7.88 1.15
N GLY A 22 -4.20 -8.87 1.97
CA GLY A 22 -3.24 -9.82 2.50
C GLY A 22 -2.62 -10.70 1.42
N ARG A 23 -3.38 -11.09 0.38
CA ARG A 23 -2.80 -11.80 -0.79
C ARG A 23 -1.82 -10.91 -1.56
N GLU A 24 -2.18 -9.65 -1.83
CA GLU A 24 -1.31 -8.68 -2.50
C GLU A 24 -0.01 -8.40 -1.70
N ALA A 25 -0.08 -8.42 -0.36
CA ALA A 25 1.04 -8.19 0.55
C ALA A 25 1.92 -9.43 0.81
N GLY A 26 1.83 -10.48 -0.02
CA GLY A 26 2.64 -11.68 0.11
C GLY A 26 2.13 -12.70 1.15
N GLY A 27 0.87 -12.59 1.57
CA GLY A 27 0.16 -13.60 2.36
C GLY A 27 -0.61 -13.03 3.56
N LEU A 28 -1.75 -13.66 3.88
CA LEU A 28 -2.61 -13.27 5.01
C LEU A 28 -1.85 -13.25 6.34
N LEU A 29 -1.03 -14.26 6.59
CA LEU A 29 -0.26 -14.36 7.84
C LEU A 29 0.80 -13.25 7.96
N ARG A 30 1.44 -12.89 6.84
CA ARG A 30 2.43 -11.80 6.82
C ARG A 30 1.74 -10.46 7.11
N LEU A 31 0.59 -10.21 6.46
CA LEU A 31 -0.19 -9.01 6.71
C LEU A 31 -0.69 -8.97 8.16
N TYR A 32 -1.19 -10.09 8.69
CA TYR A 32 -1.62 -10.17 10.09
C TYR A 32 -0.49 -9.87 11.07
N ARG A 33 0.68 -10.50 10.90
CA ARG A 33 1.86 -10.24 11.74
C ARG A 33 2.27 -8.76 11.67
N ARG A 34 2.22 -8.16 10.48
CA ARG A 34 2.53 -6.75 10.30
C ARG A 34 1.49 -5.85 10.97
N LEU A 35 0.20 -6.12 10.78
CA LEU A 35 -0.89 -5.36 11.41
C LEU A 35 -0.87 -5.47 12.93
N ARG A 36 -0.43 -6.60 13.50
CA ARG A 36 -0.35 -6.86 14.94
C ARG A 36 0.94 -6.35 15.59
N SER A 37 1.98 -6.04 14.80
CA SER A 37 3.22 -5.48 15.35
C SER A 37 2.98 -4.12 16.00
N ARG A 38 3.90 -3.66 16.85
CA ARG A 38 3.91 -2.26 17.30
C ARG A 38 4.14 -1.38 16.07
N ASN A 39 3.13 -0.61 15.67
CA ASN A 39 3.19 0.29 14.53
C ASN A 39 2.13 1.40 14.69
N ALA A 40 2.28 2.47 13.90
CA ALA A 40 1.30 3.53 13.78
C ALA A 40 0.81 3.61 12.32
N CYS A 41 -0.43 4.02 12.11
CA CYS A 41 -0.95 4.23 10.76
C CYS A 41 -0.27 5.46 10.13
N LYS A 42 0.50 5.28 9.05
CA LYS A 42 1.14 6.41 8.33
C LYS A 42 0.15 7.43 7.74
N THR A 43 -1.13 7.07 7.64
CA THR A 43 -2.17 7.96 7.09
C THR A 43 -2.84 8.80 8.16
N CYS A 44 -3.14 8.24 9.33
CA CYS A 44 -3.95 8.94 10.34
C CYS A 44 -3.47 8.76 11.79
N GLY A 45 -2.44 7.95 12.06
CA GLY A 45 -1.95 7.64 13.40
C GLY A 45 -2.86 6.74 14.25
N LEU A 46 -4.17 6.80 14.03
CA LEU A 46 -5.22 6.15 14.83
C LEU A 46 -5.48 4.68 14.48
N GLY A 47 -5.97 3.91 15.46
CA GLY A 47 -6.46 2.54 15.27
C GLY A 47 -5.39 1.48 14.98
N MET A 48 -4.13 1.73 15.33
CA MET A 48 -3.03 0.78 15.21
C MET A 48 -2.33 0.48 16.53
N GLY A 49 -2.83 1.03 17.64
CA GLY A 49 -2.36 0.80 19.01
C GLY A 49 -0.92 1.20 19.33
N GLY A 50 -0.10 1.63 18.35
CA GLY A 50 1.21 2.23 18.60
C GLY A 50 2.13 1.30 19.41
N GLN A 51 2.55 1.74 20.58
CA GLN A 51 3.39 0.95 21.50
C GLN A 51 2.65 -0.20 22.19
N LEU A 52 1.31 -0.12 22.32
CA LEU A 52 0.48 -1.16 22.91
C LEU A 52 0.27 -2.37 21.99
N GLY A 53 0.86 -2.32 20.78
CA GLY A 53 0.72 -3.35 19.75
C GLY A 53 -0.37 -3.01 18.74
N GLY A 54 -0.45 -3.80 17.67
CA GLY A 54 -1.27 -3.51 16.50
C GLY A 54 -2.77 -3.80 16.63
N MET A 55 -3.58 -3.15 15.78
CA MET A 55 -5.05 -3.33 15.69
C MET A 55 -5.81 -3.07 17.01
N ARG A 56 -5.28 -2.18 17.84
CA ARG A 56 -5.97 -1.64 19.01
C ARG A 56 -6.39 -0.20 18.75
N ASN A 57 -7.62 0.14 19.13
CA ASN A 57 -8.06 1.52 19.14
C ASN A 57 -7.51 2.26 20.38
N GLU A 58 -7.82 3.55 20.48
CA GLU A 58 -7.38 4.47 21.52
C GLU A 58 -7.92 4.11 22.91
N VAL A 59 -9.01 3.34 22.96
CA VAL A 59 -9.65 2.83 24.19
C VAL A 59 -9.17 1.41 24.53
N GLY A 60 -8.30 0.82 23.70
CA GLY A 60 -7.69 -0.50 23.91
C GLY A 60 -8.47 -1.69 23.35
N HIS A 61 -9.60 -1.48 22.65
CA HIS A 61 -10.37 -2.56 22.04
C HIS A 61 -9.59 -3.27 20.96
N PHE A 62 -9.85 -4.57 20.82
CA PHE A 62 -9.19 -5.44 19.85
C PHE A 62 -10.17 -6.50 19.31
N PRO A 63 -10.20 -6.78 18.01
CA PRO A 63 -9.46 -6.11 16.92
C PRO A 63 -10.24 -4.90 16.37
N GLU A 64 -9.64 -3.72 16.39
CA GLU A 64 -10.19 -2.52 15.78
C GLU A 64 -9.12 -1.78 14.97
N VAL A 65 -9.26 -1.80 13.64
CA VAL A 65 -8.33 -1.17 12.69
C VAL A 65 -9.08 -0.64 11.47
N CYS A 66 -8.68 0.54 10.98
CA CYS A 66 -9.30 1.13 9.80
C CYS A 66 -8.76 0.53 8.48
N LYS A 67 -9.59 0.50 7.43
CA LYS A 67 -9.20 0.02 6.09
C LYS A 67 -8.00 0.77 5.50
N LYS A 68 -7.90 2.07 5.79
CA LYS A 68 -6.77 2.91 5.33
C LYS A 68 -5.45 2.39 5.90
N SER A 69 -5.43 1.99 7.17
CA SER A 69 -4.24 1.41 7.78
C SER A 69 -3.86 0.07 7.12
N VAL A 70 -4.85 -0.78 6.82
CA VAL A 70 -4.60 -2.03 6.09
C VAL A 70 -3.99 -1.76 4.71
N GLN A 71 -4.53 -0.79 3.96
CA GLN A 71 -3.98 -0.38 2.66
C GLN A 71 -2.55 0.17 2.80
N ALA A 72 -2.31 0.99 3.81
CA ALA A 72 -1.01 1.56 4.12
C ALA A 72 0.04 0.48 4.39
N GLN A 73 -0.25 -0.46 5.30
CA GLN A 73 0.66 -1.55 5.64
C GLN A 73 0.88 -2.50 4.46
N ALA A 74 -0.17 -2.83 3.71
CA ALA A 74 -0.04 -3.64 2.51
C ALA A 74 0.87 -2.97 1.45
N GLY A 75 0.79 -1.65 1.30
CA GLY A 75 1.69 -0.89 0.43
C GLY A 75 3.14 -0.90 0.90
N ASP A 76 3.40 -0.83 2.21
CA ASP A 76 4.76 -0.92 2.76
C ASP A 76 5.37 -2.32 2.58
N MET A 77 4.52 -3.34 2.53
CA MET A 77 4.89 -4.73 2.30
C MET A 77 5.07 -5.07 0.82
N ALA A 78 4.70 -4.19 -0.11
CA ALA A 78 4.94 -4.41 -1.53
C ALA A 78 6.44 -4.51 -1.83
N GLY A 79 6.79 -5.36 -2.79
CA GLY A 79 8.17 -5.51 -3.25
C GLY A 79 8.71 -4.24 -3.92
N ALA A 80 10.02 -4.21 -4.10
CA ALA A 80 10.67 -3.17 -4.89
C ALA A 80 10.20 -3.20 -6.35
N ILE A 81 10.09 -2.03 -6.98
CA ILE A 81 10.05 -1.96 -8.45
C ILE A 81 11.41 -2.47 -8.95
N ALA A 82 11.40 -3.52 -9.78
CA ALA A 82 12.62 -4.12 -10.29
C ALA A 82 13.43 -3.11 -11.11
N GLU A 83 14.75 -3.13 -11.01
CA GLU A 83 15.62 -2.24 -11.78
C GLU A 83 15.43 -2.43 -13.30
N ASP A 84 15.25 -3.67 -13.73
CA ASP A 84 14.96 -4.01 -15.13
C ASP A 84 13.66 -3.40 -15.65
N PHE A 85 12.69 -3.10 -14.78
CA PHE A 85 11.47 -2.40 -15.20
C PHE A 85 11.82 -1.00 -15.73
N PHE A 86 12.68 -0.25 -15.05
CA PHE A 86 13.11 1.07 -15.49
C PHE A 86 13.97 1.02 -16.76
N ARG A 87 14.75 -0.05 -16.93
CA ARG A 87 15.56 -0.26 -18.15
C ARG A 87 14.73 -0.60 -19.39
N THR A 88 13.58 -1.23 -19.23
CA THR A 88 12.74 -1.73 -20.33
C THR A 88 11.48 -0.91 -20.58
N THR A 89 11.13 -0.01 -19.65
CA THR A 89 9.93 0.82 -19.73
C THR A 89 10.31 2.27 -20.01
N PRO A 90 9.98 2.80 -21.21
CA PRO A 90 10.29 4.18 -21.54
C PRO A 90 9.40 5.16 -20.76
N LEU A 91 9.89 6.38 -20.56
CA LEU A 91 9.18 7.48 -19.89
C LEU A 91 7.81 7.73 -20.53
N ALA A 92 7.73 7.74 -21.86
CA ALA A 92 6.46 7.90 -22.59
C ALA A 92 5.41 6.81 -22.26
N ARG A 93 5.84 5.61 -21.84
CA ARG A 93 4.91 4.58 -21.34
C ARG A 93 4.49 4.86 -19.90
N LEU A 94 5.40 5.31 -19.05
CA LEU A 94 5.09 5.68 -17.65
C LEU A 94 4.10 6.84 -17.58
N GLU A 95 4.22 7.84 -18.44
CA GLU A 95 3.31 8.99 -18.54
C GLU A 95 1.86 8.59 -18.89
N ARG A 96 1.68 7.43 -19.53
CA ARG A 96 0.35 6.91 -19.88
C ARG A 96 -0.27 6.06 -18.77
N LEU A 97 0.47 5.73 -17.72
CA LEU A 97 -0.05 4.95 -16.59
C LEU A 97 -0.86 5.83 -15.64
N GLY A 98 -2.03 5.35 -15.23
CA GLY A 98 -2.81 5.99 -14.19
C GLY A 98 -2.20 5.77 -12.79
N SER A 99 -2.64 6.55 -11.81
CA SER A 99 -2.14 6.47 -10.43
C SER A 99 -2.23 5.06 -9.84
N ARG A 100 -3.33 4.35 -10.13
CA ARG A 100 -3.52 2.96 -9.68
C ARG A 100 -2.50 1.99 -10.28
N GLU A 101 -2.11 2.21 -11.53
CA GLU A 101 -1.15 1.35 -12.22
C GLU A 101 0.25 1.60 -11.69
N LEU A 102 0.61 2.87 -11.50
CA LEU A 102 1.88 3.29 -10.88
C LEU A 102 2.02 2.74 -9.45
N GLU A 103 0.99 2.86 -8.60
CA GLU A 103 0.99 2.30 -7.25
C GLU A 103 1.18 0.78 -7.22
N ARG A 104 0.75 0.08 -8.28
CA ARG A 104 0.86 -1.38 -8.38
C ARG A 104 2.22 -1.86 -8.87
N LEU A 105 3.08 -0.99 -9.39
CA LEU A 105 4.44 -1.35 -9.81
C LEU A 105 5.29 -1.82 -8.62
N GLY A 106 5.00 -1.33 -7.42
CA GLY A 106 5.74 -1.65 -6.20
C GLY A 106 6.33 -0.41 -5.56
N ARG A 107 7.35 -0.60 -4.73
CA ARG A 107 8.04 0.47 -4.01
C ARG A 107 9.27 0.95 -4.76
N LEU A 108 9.41 2.25 -4.94
CA LEU A 108 10.68 2.86 -5.36
C LEU A 108 11.65 2.84 -4.17
N VAL A 109 12.62 1.93 -4.18
CA VAL A 109 13.55 1.70 -3.06
C VAL A 109 14.99 2.16 -3.34
N PHE A 110 15.24 2.67 -4.54
CA PHE A 110 16.51 3.27 -4.94
C PHE A 110 16.24 4.54 -5.76
N PRO A 111 17.14 5.53 -5.71
CA PRO A 111 17.03 6.72 -6.52
C PRO A 111 17.17 6.37 -8.02
N VAL A 112 16.36 7.03 -8.85
CA VAL A 112 16.44 6.96 -10.30
C VAL A 112 16.52 8.36 -10.89
N VAL A 113 17.14 8.47 -12.06
CA VAL A 113 17.30 9.73 -12.79
C VAL A 113 17.05 9.52 -14.28
N ALA A 114 16.56 10.56 -14.94
CA ALA A 114 16.56 10.70 -16.39
C ALA A 114 17.09 12.09 -16.72
N GLY A 115 18.10 12.18 -17.59
CA GLY A 115 18.69 13.42 -18.06
C GLY A 115 17.98 13.99 -19.31
N PRO A 116 18.47 15.12 -19.83
CA PRO A 116 17.95 15.69 -21.07
C PRO A 116 18.06 14.69 -22.24
N GLY A 117 16.94 14.40 -22.90
CA GLY A 117 16.89 13.47 -24.03
C GLY A 117 16.82 11.99 -23.66
N ASP A 118 16.93 11.64 -22.37
CA ASP A 118 16.79 10.25 -21.93
C ASP A 118 15.36 9.76 -22.17
N THR A 119 15.24 8.52 -22.64
CA THR A 119 13.94 7.86 -22.86
C THR A 119 13.56 6.93 -21.71
N HIS A 120 14.46 6.65 -20.78
CA HIS A 120 14.29 5.69 -19.69
C HIS A 120 14.86 6.25 -18.39
N PHE A 121 14.34 5.77 -17.26
CA PHE A 121 14.99 6.01 -15.96
C PHE A 121 16.17 5.05 -15.78
N ARG A 122 17.24 5.55 -15.16
CA ARG A 122 18.39 4.74 -14.72
C ARG A 122 18.62 4.93 -13.23
N ARG A 123 19.13 3.89 -12.56
CA ARG A 123 19.50 3.97 -11.14
C ARG A 123 20.66 4.95 -10.95
N VAL A 124 20.60 5.71 -9.86
CA VAL A 124 21.75 6.47 -9.35
C VAL A 124 22.52 5.57 -8.39
N SER A 125 23.81 5.39 -8.65
CA SER A 125 24.77 4.68 -7.78
C SER A 125 25.35 5.62 -6.74
#